data_AF-A0A9P5ZSM2-F1
#
_entry.id   AF-A0A9P5ZSM2-F1
#
_cell.length_a   1.000
_cell.length_b   1.000
_cell.length_c   1.000
_cell.angle_alpha   90.00
_cell.angle_beta   90.00
_cell.angle_gamma   90.00
#
_symmetry.space_group_name_H-M   'P 1'
#
loop_
_entity.id
_entity.type
_entity.pdbx_description
1 polymer ?
#
loop_
_entity_poly.entity_id
_entity_poly.type
_entity_poly.pdbx_seq_one_letter_code
_entity_poly.pdbx_strand_id
1 'polypeptide(L)'
;MSFSLSINVSAQRGYNINRFRHLRSEFLRIAGVHEELDAYGARDSQYAYQILSGLVPMPLVGKVTNGVGPAWQMSDTFFTDFPDHNAPDRVLSSTNGSYIICNVACYDKRLYSSDIDPSSTDRSAAAGMSYMHLLVIPSSKLYNAVALSDSDAITEMRAHFLDFWDRDGSISKIINAIHTAMERRYADVARAYQMNNSSTASERIARLDVVMSGCRRSAANFANMLRASKNNADLVFGFHPHPHHSVGHLHMHVLLHDLEFRKYSTLEHDWKTIPFGAVEHVLDEEAEPKVPGGWPRNRIE
;
A
#
# COMPACT_ATOMS: atom_id res chain seq x y z
N MET A 1 -25.57 -3.74 -22.88
CA MET A 1 -24.56 -4.48 -23.66
C MET A 1 -23.21 -4.27 -22.99
N SER A 2 -22.77 -5.24 -22.19
CA SER A 2 -21.43 -5.22 -21.58
C SER A 2 -20.46 -5.81 -22.60
N PHE A 3 -19.63 -4.97 -23.23
CA PHE A 3 -18.48 -5.45 -23.97
C PHE A 3 -17.44 -5.89 -22.96
N SER A 4 -17.46 -7.18 -22.59
CA SER A 4 -16.32 -7.80 -21.95
C SER A 4 -15.21 -7.87 -22.99
N LEU A 5 -14.33 -6.87 -23.01
CA LEU A 5 -13.01 -7.02 -23.59
C LEU A 5 -12.31 -8.09 -22.76
N SER A 6 -12.34 -9.34 -23.22
CA SER A 6 -11.45 -10.38 -22.75
C SER A 6 -10.04 -9.99 -23.16
N ILE A 7 -9.44 -9.07 -22.42
CA ILE A 7 -8.01 -8.78 -22.53
C ILE A 7 -7.33 -10.13 -22.34
N ASN A 8 -6.52 -10.51 -23.33
CA ASN A 8 -5.81 -11.78 -23.30
C ASN A 8 -4.92 -11.79 -22.05
N VAL A 9 -5.34 -12.56 -21.04
CA VAL A 9 -4.69 -12.63 -19.72
C VAL A 9 -3.20 -12.97 -19.87
N SER A 10 -2.85 -13.78 -20.88
CA SER A 10 -1.45 -14.12 -21.19
C SER A 10 -0.64 -12.91 -21.68
N ALA A 11 -1.22 -12.07 -22.54
CA ALA A 11 -0.57 -10.86 -23.03
C ALA A 11 -0.36 -9.84 -21.90
N GLN A 12 -1.36 -9.66 -21.03
CA GLN A 12 -1.24 -8.78 -19.87
C GLN A 12 -0.16 -9.28 -18.88
N ARG A 13 -0.09 -10.59 -18.66
CA ARG A 13 0.94 -11.20 -17.82
C ARG A 13 2.34 -10.96 -18.40
N GLY A 14 2.53 -11.22 -19.69
CA GLY A 14 3.81 -11.00 -20.38
C GLY A 14 4.25 -9.53 -20.33
N TYR A 15 3.31 -8.59 -20.51
CA TYR A 15 3.57 -7.16 -20.36
C TYR A 15 4.07 -6.81 -18.96
N ASN A 16 3.39 -7.28 -17.91
CA ASN A 16 3.76 -6.97 -16.52
C ASN A 16 5.13 -7.56 -16.13
N ILE A 17 5.44 -8.77 -16.58
CA ILE A 17 6.75 -9.41 -16.37
C ILE A 17 7.86 -8.56 -17.00
N ASN A 18 7.72 -8.22 -18.28
CA ASN A 18 8.72 -7.43 -19.00
C ASN A 18 8.88 -6.03 -18.39
N ARG A 19 7.77 -5.42 -17.98
CA ARG A 19 7.79 -4.13 -17.32
C ARG A 19 8.54 -4.17 -15.99
N PHE A 20 8.31 -5.19 -15.15
CA PHE A 20 9.02 -5.32 -13.89
C PHE A 20 10.53 -5.57 -14.09
N ARG A 21 10.91 -6.45 -15.02
CA ARG A 21 12.33 -6.65 -15.42
C ARG A 21 12.99 -5.34 -15.83
N HIS A 22 12.30 -4.54 -16.63
CA HIS A 22 12.82 -3.25 -17.08
C HIS A 22 13.06 -2.30 -15.90
N LEU A 23 12.05 -2.07 -15.05
CA LEU A 23 12.15 -1.20 -13.87
C LEU A 23 13.28 -1.64 -12.92
N ARG A 24 13.38 -2.95 -12.67
CA ARG A 24 14.44 -3.54 -11.85
C ARG A 24 15.82 -3.34 -12.46
N SER A 25 15.97 -3.65 -13.75
CA SER A 25 17.25 -3.52 -14.45
C SER A 25 17.71 -2.07 -14.55
N GLU A 26 16.79 -1.11 -14.72
CA GLU A 26 17.13 0.32 -14.66
C GLU A 26 17.59 0.72 -13.27
N PHE A 27 16.86 0.33 -12.23
CA PHE A 27 17.20 0.65 -10.84
C PHE A 27 18.57 0.10 -10.43
N LEU A 28 18.84 -1.19 -10.69
CA LEU A 28 20.10 -1.84 -10.32
C LEU A 28 21.31 -1.35 -11.14
N ARG A 29 21.10 -0.62 -12.24
CA ARG A 29 22.18 0.00 -13.04
C ARG A 29 22.56 1.40 -12.57
N ILE A 30 21.82 2.00 -11.65
CA ILE A 30 22.14 3.33 -11.11
C ILE A 30 23.44 3.22 -10.31
N ALA A 31 24.47 3.98 -10.70
CA ALA A 31 25.75 4.00 -9.99
C ALA A 31 25.53 4.46 -8.54
N GLY A 32 26.03 3.69 -7.55
CA GLY A 32 25.84 3.97 -6.13
C GLY A 32 24.64 3.25 -5.47
N VAL A 33 23.79 2.57 -6.25
CA VAL A 33 22.54 1.98 -5.70
C VAL A 33 22.83 0.84 -4.73
N HIS A 34 23.86 0.04 -4.96
CA HIS A 34 24.20 -1.07 -4.07
C HIS A 34 24.76 -0.56 -2.75
N GLU A 35 25.60 0.48 -2.81
CA GLU A 35 26.12 1.14 -1.62
C GLU A 35 25.00 1.75 -0.76
N GLU A 36 23.99 2.36 -1.39
CA GLU A 36 22.81 2.87 -0.68
C GLU A 36 21.93 1.76 -0.11
N LEU A 37 21.73 0.65 -0.84
CA LEU A 37 20.97 -0.50 -0.35
C LEU A 37 21.67 -1.16 0.85
N ASP A 38 22.99 -1.31 0.79
CA ASP A 38 23.80 -1.85 1.88
C ASP A 38 23.72 -0.94 3.12
N ALA A 39 23.85 0.37 2.93
CA ALA A 39 23.71 1.35 4.01
C ALA A 39 22.30 1.33 4.63
N TYR A 40 21.26 1.25 3.79
CA TYR A 40 19.87 1.16 4.23
C TYR A 40 19.61 -0.10 5.06
N GLY A 41 20.09 -1.25 4.57
CA GLY A 41 20.00 -2.53 5.29
C GLY A 41 20.78 -2.52 6.61
N ALA A 42 21.93 -1.86 6.65
CA ALA A 42 22.74 -1.66 7.85
C ALA A 42 22.19 -0.59 8.81
N ARG A 43 21.07 0.06 8.47
CA ARG A 43 20.47 1.17 9.21
C ARG A 43 21.41 2.37 9.38
N ASP A 44 22.32 2.62 8.44
CA ASP A 44 23.30 3.72 8.54
C ASP A 44 22.60 5.09 8.44
N SER A 45 22.47 5.77 9.59
CA SER A 45 21.83 7.08 9.70
C SER A 45 22.72 8.26 9.27
N GLN A 46 24.01 8.01 9.00
CA GLN A 46 24.96 9.02 8.54
C GLN A 46 25.19 8.94 7.03
N TYR A 47 24.68 7.90 6.38
CA TYR A 47 24.80 7.75 4.93
C TYR A 47 24.01 8.83 4.19
N ALA A 48 24.62 9.40 3.15
CA ALA A 48 24.00 10.42 2.31
C ALA A 48 23.21 9.76 1.17
N TYR A 49 21.96 9.36 1.45
CA TYR A 49 21.07 8.74 0.45
C TYR A 49 20.65 9.74 -0.64
N GLN A 50 20.88 9.41 -1.90
CA GLN A 50 20.57 10.22 -3.08
C GLN A 50 19.64 9.49 -4.06
N ILE A 51 19.64 8.15 -4.07
CA ILE A 51 18.91 7.29 -4.99
C ILE A 51 17.64 6.75 -4.32
N LEU A 52 17.75 6.28 -3.08
CA LEU A 52 16.63 5.73 -2.33
C LEU A 52 15.69 6.85 -1.90
N SER A 53 14.61 7.05 -2.66
CA SER A 53 13.55 7.98 -2.33
C SER A 53 12.59 7.45 -1.26
N GLY A 54 11.89 8.34 -0.56
CA GLY A 54 10.83 7.96 0.39
C GLY A 54 11.30 7.65 1.82
N LEU A 55 12.55 7.99 2.14
CA LEU A 55 13.05 8.05 3.52
C LEU A 55 12.31 9.12 4.34
N VAL A 56 12.38 9.00 5.67
CA VAL A 56 11.77 9.98 6.59
C VAL A 56 12.33 11.38 6.29
N PRO A 57 11.47 12.36 5.96
CA PRO A 57 11.93 13.73 5.70
C PRO A 57 12.64 14.33 6.92
N MET A 58 13.66 15.15 6.68
CA MET A 58 14.47 15.77 7.74
C MET A 58 13.66 16.42 8.89
N PRO A 59 12.52 17.12 8.64
CA PRO A 59 11.70 17.67 9.72
C PRO A 59 11.04 16.64 10.66
N LEU A 60 11.01 15.36 10.27
CA LEU A 60 10.47 14.25 11.04
C LEU A 60 11.55 13.36 11.68
N VAL A 61 12.81 13.49 11.26
CA VAL A 61 13.94 12.82 11.91
C VAL A 61 14.05 13.30 13.36
N GLY A 62 14.22 12.38 14.30
CA GLY A 62 14.21 12.64 15.73
C GLY A 62 12.82 12.71 16.38
N LYS A 63 11.73 12.49 15.62
CA LYS A 63 10.35 12.56 16.14
C LYS A 63 9.70 11.20 16.31
N VAL A 64 8.69 11.15 17.17
CA VAL A 64 7.82 9.99 17.43
C VAL A 64 6.38 10.29 17.01
N THR A 65 5.64 9.30 16.52
CA THR A 65 4.26 9.50 16.02
C THR A 65 3.17 9.24 17.06
N ASN A 66 3.42 8.37 18.05
CA ASN A 66 2.45 8.00 19.11
C ASN A 66 2.88 8.45 20.53
N GLY A 67 4.03 9.11 20.67
CA GLY A 67 4.58 9.52 21.97
C GLY A 67 5.26 8.41 22.78
N VAL A 68 5.29 7.17 22.28
CA VAL A 68 5.76 5.98 23.02
C VAL A 68 6.85 5.20 22.27
N GLY A 69 7.06 5.45 20.97
CA GLY A 69 8.06 4.77 20.15
C GLY A 69 9.47 5.38 20.16
N PRO A 70 10.44 4.71 19.52
CA PRO A 70 11.73 5.31 19.20
C PRO A 70 11.55 6.47 18.23
N ALA A 71 12.51 7.39 18.22
CA ALA A 71 12.52 8.49 17.27
C ALA A 71 12.94 8.00 15.88
N TRP A 72 12.32 8.56 14.83
CA TRP A 72 12.72 8.26 13.45
C TRP A 72 14.18 8.66 13.16
N GLN A 73 14.87 7.83 12.41
CA GLN A 73 16.24 8.03 11.93
C GLN A 73 16.25 8.42 10.46
N MET A 74 17.38 8.95 9.98
CA MET A 74 17.54 9.31 8.56
C MET A 74 17.42 8.10 7.62
N SER A 75 17.84 6.93 8.08
CA SER A 75 17.74 5.65 7.36
C SER A 75 16.36 4.99 7.49
N ASP A 76 15.39 5.64 8.10
CA ASP A 76 14.04 5.11 8.26
C ASP A 76 13.11 5.49 7.11
N THR A 77 12.00 4.77 7.05
CA THR A 77 10.83 5.06 6.21
C THR A 77 9.60 5.10 7.11
N PHE A 78 8.46 5.56 6.60
CA PHE A 78 7.20 5.54 7.35
C PHE A 78 6.75 4.17 7.86
N PHE A 79 7.31 3.07 7.32
CA PHE A 79 6.98 1.70 7.69
C PHE A 79 8.09 0.99 8.47
N THR A 80 9.24 1.63 8.65
CA THR A 80 10.29 1.08 9.50
C THR A 80 9.80 0.92 10.93
N ASP A 81 10.05 -0.24 11.54
CA ASP A 81 9.69 -0.55 12.93
C ASP A 81 8.23 -0.14 13.25
N PHE A 82 7.31 -0.34 12.29
CA PHE A 82 5.97 0.26 12.27
C PHE A 82 5.19 0.14 13.59
N PRO A 83 5.15 -1.03 14.28
CA PRO A 83 4.42 -1.16 15.54
C PRO A 83 4.93 -0.22 16.64
N ASP A 84 6.22 0.10 16.66
CA ASP A 84 6.82 0.93 17.71
C ASP A 84 6.39 2.39 17.55
N HIS A 85 6.26 2.85 16.31
CA HIS A 85 5.88 4.21 15.98
C HIS A 85 4.36 4.43 15.94
N ASN A 86 3.55 3.38 15.92
CA ASN A 86 2.11 3.50 15.68
C ASN A 86 1.26 2.98 16.83
N ALA A 87 -0.02 3.36 16.85
CA ALA A 87 -0.96 2.79 17.79
C ALA A 87 -1.19 1.30 17.44
N PRO A 88 -1.31 0.40 18.44
CA PRO A 88 -1.41 -1.05 18.19
C PRO A 88 -2.58 -1.45 17.30
N ASP A 89 -3.68 -0.70 17.35
CA ASP A 89 -4.88 -0.92 16.53
C ASP A 89 -4.66 -0.65 15.02
N ARG A 90 -3.53 -0.05 14.65
CA ARG A 90 -3.11 0.09 13.24
C ARG A 90 -2.57 -1.20 12.63
N VAL A 91 -2.23 -2.20 13.46
CA VAL A 91 -1.77 -3.53 13.02
C VAL A 91 -2.93 -4.52 13.14
N LEU A 92 -3.42 -5.01 12.00
CA LEU A 92 -4.55 -5.95 11.94
C LEU A 92 -4.12 -7.39 12.27
N SER A 93 -2.91 -7.74 11.84
CA SER A 93 -2.25 -9.03 12.05
C SER A 93 -0.73 -8.87 11.94
N SER A 94 -0.01 -9.74 12.63
CA SER A 94 1.46 -9.78 12.64
C SER A 94 1.96 -11.22 12.61
N THR A 95 3.04 -11.46 11.88
CA THR A 95 3.92 -12.63 11.99
C THR A 95 5.31 -12.15 12.42
N ASN A 96 6.28 -13.07 12.46
CA ASN A 96 7.68 -12.69 12.60
C ASN A 96 8.22 -11.99 11.33
N GLY A 97 7.60 -12.23 10.17
CA GLY A 97 8.08 -11.76 8.86
C GLY A 97 7.38 -10.50 8.35
N SER A 98 6.13 -10.25 8.72
CA SER A 98 5.37 -9.11 8.20
C SER A 98 4.22 -8.65 9.11
N TYR A 99 3.71 -7.46 8.80
CA TYR A 99 2.54 -6.85 9.39
C TYR A 99 1.48 -6.57 8.32
N ILE A 100 0.21 -6.79 8.65
CA ILE A 100 -0.93 -6.36 7.85
C ILE A 100 -1.49 -5.09 8.48
N ILE A 101 -1.51 -4.01 7.73
CA ILE A 101 -1.96 -2.70 8.19
C ILE A 101 -3.05 -2.16 7.27
N CYS A 102 -3.97 -1.38 7.83
CA CYS A 102 -4.93 -0.63 7.02
C CYS A 102 -4.29 0.65 6.48
N ASN A 103 -4.58 0.99 5.22
CA ASN A 103 -4.27 2.32 4.73
C ASN A 103 -5.02 3.36 5.58
N VAL A 104 -4.33 4.42 5.98
CA VAL A 104 -4.91 5.52 6.75
C VAL A 104 -5.69 6.49 5.87
N ALA A 105 -5.43 6.49 4.57
CA ALA A 105 -6.22 7.24 3.61
C ALA A 105 -7.62 6.64 3.51
N CYS A 106 -8.64 7.49 3.59
CA CYS A 106 -10.00 7.06 3.35
C CYS A 106 -10.17 6.69 1.87
N TYR A 107 -10.85 5.59 1.60
CA TYR A 107 -11.12 5.14 0.22
C TYR A 107 -12.10 6.04 -0.54
N ASP A 108 -12.90 6.86 0.17
CA ASP A 108 -14.02 7.60 -0.40
C ASP A 108 -13.63 9.02 -0.79
N LYS A 109 -13.40 9.25 -2.08
CA LYS A 109 -12.96 10.54 -2.64
C LYS A 109 -13.93 11.69 -2.39
N ARG A 110 -15.19 11.42 -2.01
CA ARG A 110 -16.16 12.48 -1.67
C ARG A 110 -15.72 13.29 -0.44
N LEU A 111 -14.92 12.71 0.46
CA LEU A 111 -14.34 13.42 1.61
C LEU A 111 -13.08 14.25 1.25
N TYR A 112 -12.70 14.25 -0.02
CA TYR A 112 -11.53 14.95 -0.54
C TYR A 112 -11.86 15.92 -1.66
N SER A 113 -13.13 16.02 -2.04
CA SER A 113 -13.54 16.97 -3.07
C SER A 113 -13.29 18.40 -2.59
N SER A 114 -12.96 19.31 -3.51
CA SER A 114 -12.55 20.68 -3.18
C SER A 114 -13.64 21.49 -2.47
N ASP A 115 -14.90 21.10 -2.60
CA ASP A 115 -16.04 21.66 -1.87
C ASP A 115 -16.14 21.18 -0.41
N ILE A 116 -15.43 20.10 -0.06
CA ILE A 116 -15.38 19.48 1.27
C ILE A 116 -14.02 19.68 1.95
N ASP A 117 -12.92 19.71 1.21
CA ASP A 117 -11.61 20.11 1.70
C ASP A 117 -11.00 21.16 0.77
N PRO A 118 -11.36 22.44 0.95
CA PRO A 118 -10.88 23.51 0.08
C PRO A 118 -9.39 23.79 0.25
N SER A 119 -8.75 23.28 1.31
CA SER A 119 -7.31 23.42 1.47
C SER A 119 -6.57 22.61 0.39
N SER A 120 -7.13 21.48 -0.03
CA SER A 120 -6.48 20.47 -0.88
C SER A 120 -5.07 20.06 -0.40
N THR A 121 -4.75 20.34 0.86
CA THR A 121 -3.42 20.10 1.43
C THR A 121 -3.22 18.61 1.71
N ASP A 122 -4.31 17.89 2.00
CA ASP A 122 -4.31 16.45 2.15
C ASP A 122 -4.36 15.76 0.77
N ARG A 123 -3.20 15.28 0.34
CA ARG A 123 -3.05 14.53 -0.91
C ARG A 123 -3.38 13.04 -0.79
N SER A 124 -3.88 12.59 0.37
CA SER A 124 -4.22 11.17 0.59
C SER A 124 -5.42 10.68 -0.22
N ALA A 125 -6.18 11.58 -0.86
CA ALA A 125 -7.22 11.25 -1.83
C ALA A 125 -6.73 10.31 -2.95
N ALA A 126 -5.45 10.48 -3.34
CA ALA A 126 -4.80 9.66 -4.36
C ALA A 126 -4.44 8.26 -3.86
N ALA A 127 -4.45 8.01 -2.54
CA ALA A 127 -3.98 6.76 -1.98
C ALA A 127 -5.07 5.70 -1.79
N GLY A 128 -6.36 6.04 -1.70
CA GLY A 128 -7.43 5.07 -1.47
C GLY A 128 -7.89 4.34 -2.74
N MET A 129 -7.32 3.17 -3.05
CA MET A 129 -7.49 2.48 -4.35
C MET A 129 -8.73 1.56 -4.47
N SER A 130 -9.34 1.20 -3.34
CA SER A 130 -10.53 0.35 -3.23
C SER A 130 -11.13 0.49 -1.82
N TYR A 131 -12.41 0.13 -1.61
CA TYR A 131 -13.04 0.04 -0.28
C TYR A 131 -12.13 -0.68 0.71
N MET A 132 -11.62 -1.86 0.32
CA MET A 132 -10.51 -2.50 1.01
C MET A 132 -9.22 -2.14 0.31
N HIS A 133 -8.38 -1.39 1.00
CA HIS A 133 -7.00 -1.12 0.62
C HIS A 133 -6.12 -1.34 1.84
N LEU A 134 -5.56 -2.54 1.92
CA LEU A 134 -4.60 -2.90 2.95
C LEU A 134 -3.19 -2.90 2.39
N LEU A 135 -2.23 -2.80 3.29
CA LEU A 135 -0.82 -2.98 3.00
C LEU A 135 -0.31 -4.14 3.83
N VAL A 136 0.44 -5.04 3.21
CA VAL A 136 1.32 -5.95 3.94
C VAL A 136 2.73 -5.37 3.85
N ILE A 137 3.43 -5.25 4.97
CA ILE A 137 4.79 -4.71 5.05
C ILE A 137 5.70 -5.73 5.75
N PRO A 138 6.95 -5.93 5.34
CA PRO A 138 7.87 -6.79 6.05
C PRO A 138 8.22 -6.20 7.43
N SER A 139 8.61 -7.05 8.37
CA SER A 139 9.19 -6.62 9.65
C SER A 139 10.65 -6.15 9.49
N SER A 140 11.33 -6.62 8.45
CA SER A 140 12.69 -6.21 8.08
C SER A 140 12.69 -4.91 7.24
N LYS A 141 13.80 -4.15 7.29
CA LYS A 141 13.97 -2.96 6.44
C LYS A 141 14.31 -3.37 5.01
N LEU A 142 13.29 -3.54 4.18
CA LEU A 142 13.43 -3.80 2.75
C LEU A 142 12.96 -2.58 1.97
N TYR A 143 13.75 -2.08 1.02
CA TYR A 143 13.48 -0.82 0.34
C TYR A 143 12.29 -0.90 -0.65
N ASN A 144 12.33 -1.79 -1.63
CA ASN A 144 11.30 -1.89 -2.66
C ASN A 144 11.40 -3.23 -3.38
N ALA A 145 10.35 -3.65 -4.08
CA ALA A 145 10.35 -4.91 -4.84
C ALA A 145 11.49 -4.99 -5.87
N VAL A 146 11.88 -3.87 -6.50
CA VAL A 146 13.02 -3.86 -7.44
C VAL A 146 14.37 -4.17 -6.79
N ALA A 147 14.48 -4.10 -5.47
CA ALA A 147 15.74 -4.30 -4.74
C ALA A 147 15.89 -5.73 -4.17
N LEU A 148 14.88 -6.58 -4.29
CA LEU A 148 14.90 -7.92 -3.67
C LEU A 148 15.83 -8.87 -4.42
N SER A 149 16.54 -9.75 -3.73
CA SER A 149 17.35 -10.81 -4.34
C SER A 149 16.52 -12.02 -4.79
N ASP A 150 15.42 -12.28 -4.10
CA ASP A 150 14.60 -13.48 -4.19
C ASP A 150 13.14 -13.14 -3.83
N SER A 151 12.24 -14.13 -3.94
CA SER A 151 10.82 -13.96 -3.70
C SER A 151 10.38 -14.27 -2.26
N ASP A 152 11.27 -14.69 -1.36
CA ASP A 152 10.89 -15.24 -0.05
C ASP A 152 10.06 -14.25 0.77
N ALA A 153 10.52 -13.00 0.84
CA ALA A 153 9.84 -11.95 1.60
C ALA A 153 8.43 -11.68 1.07
N ILE A 154 8.24 -11.57 -0.25
CA ILE A 154 6.92 -11.28 -0.82
C ILE A 154 5.98 -12.49 -0.72
N THR A 155 6.52 -13.70 -0.82
CA THR A 155 5.79 -14.95 -0.64
C THR A 155 5.28 -15.08 0.80
N GLU A 156 6.12 -14.73 1.79
CA GLU A 156 5.71 -14.63 3.19
C GLU A 156 4.57 -13.63 3.38
N MET A 157 4.70 -12.43 2.81
CA MET A 157 3.68 -11.37 2.93
C MET A 157 2.33 -11.82 2.35
N ARG A 158 2.34 -12.51 1.21
CA ARG A 158 1.12 -13.06 0.59
C ARG A 158 0.54 -14.19 1.41
N ALA A 159 1.35 -15.12 1.88
CA ALA A 159 0.91 -16.23 2.72
C ALA A 159 0.29 -15.72 4.03
N HIS A 160 0.92 -14.74 4.69
CA HIS A 160 0.40 -14.10 5.89
C HIS A 160 -0.97 -13.46 5.63
N PHE A 161 -1.14 -12.72 4.52
CA PHE A 161 -2.46 -12.15 4.22
C PHE A 161 -3.53 -13.22 4.00
N LEU A 162 -3.23 -14.27 3.23
CA LEU A 162 -4.21 -15.33 2.95
C LEU A 162 -4.61 -16.06 4.23
N ASP A 163 -3.66 -16.40 5.10
CA ASP A 163 -3.95 -16.98 6.40
C ASP A 163 -4.80 -16.03 7.27
N PHE A 164 -4.45 -14.74 7.34
CA PHE A 164 -5.25 -13.74 8.05
C PHE A 164 -6.67 -13.62 7.47
N TRP A 165 -6.80 -13.62 6.14
CA TRP A 165 -8.07 -13.53 5.45
C TRP A 165 -9.01 -14.65 5.87
N ASP A 166 -8.50 -15.88 5.95
CA ASP A 166 -9.29 -17.06 6.26
C ASP A 166 -9.73 -17.14 7.74
N ARG A 167 -9.00 -16.53 8.67
CA ARG A 167 -9.34 -16.49 10.10
C ARG A 167 -10.71 -15.88 10.40
N ASP A 168 -11.35 -16.37 11.47
CA ASP A 168 -12.58 -15.80 11.99
C ASP A 168 -12.38 -14.35 12.49
N GLY A 169 -13.34 -13.49 12.18
CA GLY A 169 -13.32 -12.08 12.58
C GLY A 169 -12.37 -11.18 11.78
N SER A 170 -11.57 -11.70 10.84
CA SER A 170 -10.67 -10.92 9.98
C SER A 170 -11.41 -9.81 9.23
N ILE A 171 -12.53 -10.16 8.60
CA ILE A 171 -13.41 -9.22 7.88
C ILE A 171 -13.93 -8.12 8.80
N SER A 172 -14.32 -8.45 10.03
CA SER A 172 -14.77 -7.45 11.01
C SER A 172 -13.64 -6.49 11.39
N LYS A 173 -12.41 -7.00 11.58
CA LYS A 173 -11.23 -6.14 11.83
C LYS A 173 -10.94 -5.20 10.66
N ILE A 174 -10.98 -5.71 9.43
CA ILE A 174 -10.77 -4.92 8.21
C ILE A 174 -11.82 -3.81 8.10
N ILE A 175 -13.10 -4.15 8.23
CA ILE A 175 -14.21 -3.18 8.15
C ILE A 175 -14.07 -2.10 9.22
N ASN A 176 -13.76 -2.48 10.46
CA ASN A 176 -13.57 -1.54 11.54
C ASN A 176 -12.40 -0.57 11.25
N ALA A 177 -11.28 -1.07 10.75
CA ALA A 177 -10.13 -0.23 10.41
C ALA A 177 -10.44 0.77 9.27
N ILE A 178 -11.15 0.32 8.23
CA ILE A 178 -11.61 1.20 7.13
C ILE A 178 -12.55 2.28 7.66
N HIS A 179 -13.48 1.92 8.55
CA HIS A 179 -14.39 2.89 9.18
C HIS A 179 -13.62 3.90 10.03
N THR A 180 -12.65 3.45 10.82
CA THR A 180 -11.78 4.35 11.62
C THR A 180 -11.04 5.34 10.73
N ALA A 181 -10.48 4.91 9.59
CA ALA A 181 -9.82 5.82 8.64
C ALA A 181 -10.79 6.87 8.07
N MET A 182 -12.01 6.48 7.73
CA MET A 182 -13.07 7.38 7.25
C MET A 182 -13.50 8.39 8.32
N GLU A 183 -13.75 7.95 9.55
CA GLU A 183 -14.15 8.81 10.67
C GLU A 183 -13.04 9.79 11.07
N ARG A 184 -11.78 9.33 11.06
CA ARG A 184 -10.61 10.19 11.29
C ARG A 184 -10.56 11.32 10.26
N ARG A 185 -10.73 10.99 8.97
CA ARG A 185 -10.74 12.00 7.90
C ARG A 185 -11.85 13.03 8.11
N TYR A 186 -13.06 12.59 8.44
CA TYR A 186 -14.17 13.48 8.79
C TYR A 186 -13.79 14.43 9.95
N ALA A 187 -13.22 13.89 11.03
CA ALA A 187 -12.82 14.68 12.20
C ALA A 187 -11.73 15.70 11.86
N ASP A 188 -10.76 15.35 11.02
CA ASP A 188 -9.68 16.25 10.61
C ASP A 188 -10.22 17.42 9.76
N VAL A 189 -11.12 17.16 8.80
CA VAL A 189 -11.78 18.22 8.01
C VAL A 189 -12.65 19.12 8.90
N ALA A 190 -13.46 18.52 9.79
CA ALA A 190 -14.32 19.29 10.70
C ALA A 190 -13.49 20.20 11.62
N ARG A 191 -12.36 19.71 12.15
CA ARG A 191 -11.44 20.50 12.97
C ARG A 191 -10.84 21.67 12.19
N ALA A 192 -10.45 21.45 10.92
CA ALA A 192 -9.93 22.52 10.06
C ALA A 192 -10.97 23.63 9.83
N TYR A 193 -12.25 23.28 9.66
CA TYR A 193 -13.33 24.27 9.56
C TYR A 193 -13.51 25.11 10.82
N GLN A 194 -13.38 24.49 11.99
CA GLN A 194 -13.47 25.18 13.28
C GLN A 194 -12.28 26.12 13.51
N MET A 195 -11.06 25.67 13.20
CA MET A 195 -9.83 26.46 13.42
C MET A 195 -9.74 27.69 12.51
N ASN A 196 -10.31 27.64 11.31
CA ASN A 196 -10.27 28.75 10.36
C ASN A 196 -11.22 29.91 10.70
N ASN A 197 -11.98 29.84 11.81
CA ASN A 197 -12.80 30.93 12.38
C ASN A 197 -13.67 31.68 11.34
N SER A 198 -14.16 30.99 10.31
CA SER A 198 -14.98 31.61 9.27
C SER A 198 -16.44 31.68 9.70
N SER A 199 -17.15 32.75 9.33
CA SER A 199 -18.61 32.85 9.47
C SER A 199 -19.36 31.69 8.78
N THR A 200 -18.71 30.98 7.85
CA THR A 200 -19.27 29.85 7.11
C THR A 200 -19.06 28.47 7.75
N ALA A 201 -18.40 28.40 8.92
CA ALA A 201 -18.00 27.11 9.52
C ALA A 201 -19.20 26.17 9.76
N SER A 202 -20.30 26.69 10.33
CA SER A 202 -21.52 25.89 10.59
C SER A 202 -22.15 25.33 9.33
N GLU A 203 -22.23 26.13 8.25
CA GLU A 203 -22.77 25.68 6.97
C GLU A 203 -21.88 24.60 6.32
N ARG A 204 -20.56 24.76 6.41
CA ARG A 204 -19.59 23.79 5.90
C ARG A 204 -19.63 22.47 6.67
N ILE A 205 -19.79 22.52 8.00
CA ILE A 205 -19.97 21.32 8.83
C ILE A 205 -21.27 20.60 8.46
N ALA A 206 -22.38 21.33 8.32
CA ALA A 206 -23.65 20.72 7.90
C ALA A 206 -23.54 20.03 6.52
N ARG A 207 -22.81 20.63 5.58
CA ARG A 207 -22.52 19.99 4.28
C ARG A 207 -21.65 18.73 4.44
N LEU A 208 -20.60 18.80 5.24
CA LEU A 208 -19.72 17.66 5.54
C LEU A 208 -20.51 16.50 6.17
N ASP A 209 -21.45 16.78 7.07
CA ASP A 209 -22.33 15.78 7.71
C ASP A 209 -23.20 15.05 6.69
N VAL A 210 -23.74 15.76 5.70
CA VAL A 210 -24.53 15.18 4.61
C VAL A 210 -23.67 14.23 3.76
N VAL A 211 -22.45 14.66 3.40
CA VAL A 211 -21.51 13.82 2.64
C VAL A 211 -21.12 12.59 3.45
N MET A 212 -20.72 12.77 4.71
CA MET A 212 -20.31 11.69 5.59
C MET A 212 -21.43 10.67 5.83
N SER A 213 -22.68 11.12 5.95
CA SER A 213 -23.85 10.24 6.02
C SER A 213 -23.98 9.36 4.76
N GLY A 214 -23.69 9.92 3.58
CA GLY A 214 -23.60 9.17 2.32
C GLY A 214 -22.45 8.16 2.30
N CYS A 215 -21.28 8.56 2.79
CA CYS A 215 -20.09 7.69 2.91
C CYS A 215 -20.38 6.51 3.84
N ARG A 216 -20.94 6.74 5.03
CA ARG A 216 -21.33 5.70 6.00
C ARG A 216 -22.31 4.69 5.43
N ARG A 217 -23.35 5.14 4.70
CA ARG A 217 -24.28 4.23 4.02
C ARG A 217 -23.58 3.37 2.97
N SER A 218 -22.68 3.97 2.19
CA SER A 218 -21.92 3.25 1.16
C SER A 218 -20.99 2.22 1.79
N ALA A 219 -20.26 2.62 2.85
CA ALA A 219 -19.37 1.75 3.61
C ALA A 219 -20.12 0.56 4.24
N ALA A 220 -21.32 0.79 4.79
CA ALA A 220 -22.16 -0.29 5.33
C ALA A 220 -22.60 -1.27 4.24
N ASN A 221 -22.97 -0.78 3.06
CA ASN A 221 -23.31 -1.63 1.91
C ASN A 221 -22.12 -2.46 1.46
N PHE A 222 -20.94 -1.85 1.29
CA PHE A 222 -19.72 -2.57 0.93
C PHE A 222 -19.31 -3.58 2.01
N ALA A 223 -19.40 -3.23 3.29
CA ALA A 223 -19.18 -4.16 4.40
C ALA A 223 -20.07 -5.41 4.29
N ASN A 224 -21.35 -5.23 3.96
CA ASN A 224 -22.28 -6.34 3.79
C ASN A 224 -21.96 -7.18 2.54
N MET A 225 -21.63 -6.53 1.43
CA MET A 225 -21.18 -7.21 0.21
C MET A 225 -19.93 -8.05 0.48
N LEU A 226 -18.93 -7.46 1.14
CA LEU A 226 -17.66 -8.12 1.46
C LEU A 226 -17.87 -9.36 2.35
N ARG A 227 -18.74 -9.26 3.36
CA ARG A 227 -19.10 -10.42 4.19
C ARG A 227 -19.76 -11.52 3.36
N ALA A 228 -20.70 -11.16 2.50
CA ALA A 228 -21.43 -12.12 1.66
C ALA A 228 -20.54 -12.75 0.57
N SER A 229 -19.55 -12.02 0.07
CA SER A 229 -18.68 -12.44 -1.03
C SER A 229 -17.28 -12.88 -0.60
N LYS A 230 -16.96 -12.98 0.70
CA LYS A 230 -15.61 -13.25 1.22
C LYS A 230 -14.89 -14.38 0.46
N ASN A 231 -15.57 -15.51 0.29
CA ASN A 231 -14.98 -16.73 -0.30
C ASN A 231 -14.84 -16.64 -1.83
N ASN A 232 -15.49 -15.67 -2.46
CA ASN A 232 -15.46 -15.43 -3.91
C ASN A 232 -14.89 -14.04 -4.23
N ALA A 233 -14.22 -13.40 -3.26
CA ALA A 233 -13.70 -12.06 -3.44
C ALA A 233 -12.51 -12.10 -4.40
N ASP A 234 -12.55 -11.25 -5.42
CA ASP A 234 -11.44 -11.09 -6.35
C ASP A 234 -10.35 -10.21 -5.71
N LEU A 235 -9.38 -10.87 -5.09
CA LEU A 235 -8.26 -10.24 -4.38
C LEU A 235 -7.10 -9.97 -5.33
N VAL A 236 -6.65 -8.71 -5.35
CA VAL A 236 -5.49 -8.30 -6.13
C VAL A 236 -4.33 -7.97 -5.18
N PHE A 237 -3.19 -8.61 -5.47
CA PHE A 237 -1.92 -8.38 -4.82
C PHE A 237 -0.99 -7.65 -5.79
N GLY A 238 -0.42 -6.53 -5.37
CA GLY A 238 0.47 -5.77 -6.24
C GLY A 238 1.45 -4.87 -5.51
N PHE A 239 2.48 -4.45 -6.24
CA PHE A 239 3.53 -3.58 -5.75
C PHE A 239 3.58 -2.31 -6.58
N HIS A 240 4.02 -1.21 -5.98
CA HIS A 240 4.45 -0.01 -6.70
C HIS A 240 5.98 0.00 -6.72
N PRO A 241 6.63 -0.38 -7.84
CA PRO A 241 8.08 -0.44 -7.88
C PRO A 241 8.70 0.96 -8.06
N HIS A 242 9.96 1.12 -7.66
CA HIS A 242 10.77 2.31 -8.03
C HIS A 242 10.80 2.48 -9.57
N PRO A 243 10.73 3.72 -10.10
CA PRO A 243 10.71 5.02 -9.41
C PRO A 243 9.30 5.53 -9.05
N HIS A 244 8.25 4.73 -9.28
CA HIS A 244 6.86 5.19 -9.15
C HIS A 244 6.23 4.93 -7.78
N HIS A 245 6.98 4.34 -6.85
CA HIS A 245 6.51 4.07 -5.49
C HIS A 245 6.18 5.37 -4.72
N SER A 246 5.28 5.27 -3.76
CA SER A 246 4.95 6.39 -2.86
C SER A 246 5.83 6.44 -1.61
N VAL A 247 6.21 5.28 -1.07
CA VAL A 247 7.02 5.13 0.13
C VAL A 247 8.18 4.19 -0.18
N GLY A 248 9.39 4.57 0.24
CA GLY A 248 10.65 3.85 0.01
C GLY A 248 10.83 2.63 0.91
N HIS A 249 9.77 1.84 1.10
CA HIS A 249 9.77 0.61 1.88
C HIS A 249 8.95 -0.43 1.14
N LEU A 250 9.34 -1.70 1.17
CA LEU A 250 8.60 -2.77 0.52
C LEU A 250 7.20 -2.85 1.13
N HIS A 251 6.17 -2.76 0.29
CA HIS A 251 4.80 -2.98 0.74
C HIS A 251 3.98 -3.57 -0.40
N MET A 252 3.20 -4.59 -0.07
CA MET A 252 2.26 -5.22 -0.98
C MET A 252 0.88 -4.62 -0.76
N HIS A 253 0.30 -4.05 -1.80
CA HIS A 253 -1.09 -3.62 -1.82
C HIS A 253 -1.99 -4.84 -1.91
N VAL A 254 -3.02 -4.87 -1.06
CA VAL A 254 -4.10 -5.87 -1.14
C VAL A 254 -5.43 -5.15 -1.34
N LEU A 255 -6.04 -5.39 -2.49
CA LEU A 255 -7.22 -4.68 -2.99
C LEU A 255 -8.35 -5.65 -3.34
N LEU A 256 -9.58 -5.13 -3.39
CA LEU A 256 -10.71 -5.79 -4.06
C LEU A 256 -10.77 -5.28 -5.51
N HIS A 257 -10.78 -6.20 -6.47
CA HIS A 257 -10.79 -5.84 -7.89
C HIS A 257 -12.17 -5.37 -8.39
N ASP A 258 -13.24 -5.93 -7.81
CA ASP A 258 -14.62 -5.70 -8.23
C ASP A 258 -14.93 -4.19 -8.27
N LEU A 259 -15.48 -3.75 -9.40
CA LEU A 259 -15.77 -2.36 -9.71
C LEU A 259 -16.67 -1.69 -8.67
N GLU A 260 -17.58 -2.43 -8.02
CA GLU A 260 -18.44 -1.88 -6.98
C GLU A 260 -17.63 -1.43 -5.76
N PHE A 261 -16.62 -2.20 -5.34
CA PHE A 261 -15.72 -1.79 -4.24
C PHE A 261 -14.82 -0.61 -4.61
N ARG A 262 -14.66 -0.33 -5.90
CA ARG A 262 -13.82 0.76 -6.41
C ARG A 262 -14.59 2.03 -6.76
N LYS A 263 -15.92 2.00 -6.68
CA LYS A 263 -16.84 3.06 -7.12
C LYS A 263 -16.48 4.47 -6.62
N TYR A 264 -16.03 4.60 -5.38
CA TYR A 264 -15.67 5.90 -4.78
C TYR A 264 -14.15 6.09 -4.60
N SER A 265 -13.35 5.15 -5.09
CA SER A 265 -11.90 5.10 -4.92
C SER A 265 -11.14 5.70 -6.10
N THR A 266 -9.85 5.96 -5.90
CA THR A 266 -8.96 6.44 -6.96
C THR A 266 -8.45 5.30 -7.84
N LEU A 267 -8.20 5.63 -9.11
CA LEU A 267 -7.54 4.75 -10.09
C LEU A 267 -6.13 5.24 -10.45
N GLU A 268 -5.68 6.35 -9.85
CA GLU A 268 -4.43 7.05 -10.20
C GLU A 268 -3.16 6.23 -9.96
N HIS A 269 -3.28 5.11 -9.25
CA HIS A 269 -2.15 4.25 -8.92
C HIS A 269 -2.17 2.92 -9.68
N ASP A 270 -3.27 2.58 -10.37
CA ASP A 270 -3.40 1.32 -11.09
C ASP A 270 -2.32 1.14 -12.15
N TRP A 271 -2.03 2.22 -12.89
CA TRP A 271 -1.06 2.19 -13.97
C TRP A 271 0.34 1.85 -13.49
N LYS A 272 0.68 2.05 -12.21
CA LYS A 272 2.00 1.74 -11.64
C LYS A 272 2.01 0.46 -10.80
N THR A 273 0.87 -0.19 -10.62
CA THR A 273 0.79 -1.47 -9.91
C THR A 273 1.31 -2.60 -10.78
N ILE A 274 2.32 -3.31 -10.30
CA ILE A 274 2.78 -4.57 -10.87
C ILE A 274 2.19 -5.71 -10.04
N PRO A 275 1.46 -6.67 -10.64
CA PRO A 275 0.88 -7.78 -9.91
C PRO A 275 1.95 -8.67 -9.25
N PHE A 276 1.63 -9.22 -8.09
CA PHE A 276 2.49 -10.13 -7.32
C PHE A 276 3.13 -11.22 -8.19
N GLY A 277 2.33 -11.94 -8.99
CA GLY A 277 2.84 -13.06 -9.80
C GLY A 277 3.80 -12.65 -10.93
N ALA A 278 3.86 -11.38 -11.31
CA ALA A 278 4.89 -10.89 -12.23
C ALA A 278 6.21 -10.58 -11.50
N VAL A 279 6.13 -10.09 -10.26
CA VAL A 279 7.29 -9.83 -9.41
C VAL A 279 7.94 -11.15 -8.98
N GLU A 280 7.14 -12.07 -8.44
CA GLU A 280 7.56 -13.42 -8.01
C GLU A 280 8.29 -14.15 -9.15
N HIS A 281 7.67 -14.22 -10.34
CA HIS A 281 8.24 -14.91 -11.49
C HIS A 281 9.63 -14.40 -11.89
N VAL A 282 9.84 -13.07 -11.87
CA VAL A 282 11.13 -12.47 -12.25
C VAL A 282 12.19 -12.75 -11.18
N LEU A 283 11.82 -12.65 -9.91
CA LEU A 283 12.76 -12.91 -8.81
C LEU A 283 13.18 -14.38 -8.77
N ASP A 284 12.25 -15.31 -8.98
CA ASP A 284 12.55 -16.74 -9.03
C ASP A 284 13.45 -17.10 -10.22
N GLU A 285 13.18 -16.56 -11.41
CA GLU A 285 14.00 -16.78 -12.62
C GLU A 285 15.44 -16.26 -12.44
N GLU A 286 15.62 -15.16 -11.72
CA GLU A 286 16.94 -14.58 -11.45
C GLU A 286 17.70 -15.30 -10.33
N ALA A 287 16.98 -15.87 -9.35
CA ALA A 287 17.56 -16.61 -8.23
C ALA A 287 18.04 -18.01 -8.61
N GLU A 288 17.49 -18.63 -9.67
CA GLU A 288 17.97 -19.93 -10.14
C GLU A 288 19.46 -19.84 -10.54
N PRO A 289 20.33 -20.71 -9.98
CA PRO A 289 21.75 -20.69 -10.33
C PRO A 289 21.89 -20.94 -11.83
N LYS A 290 22.39 -19.94 -12.56
CA LYS A 290 22.78 -20.07 -13.96
C LYS A 290 23.94 -21.06 -14.03
N VAL A 291 23.63 -22.35 -14.13
CA VAL A 291 24.64 -23.40 -14.28
C VAL A 291 25.55 -23.01 -15.45
N PRO A 292 26.84 -22.77 -15.24
CA PRO A 292 27.76 -22.46 -16.33
C PRO A 292 27.82 -23.68 -17.26
N GLY A 293 27.20 -23.59 -18.44
CA GLY A 293 27.19 -24.65 -19.45
C GLY A 293 26.06 -25.70 -19.36
N GLY A 294 25.04 -25.50 -18.51
CA GLY A 294 23.89 -26.41 -18.44
C GLY A 294 22.81 -26.04 -19.44
N TRP A 295 22.61 -26.84 -20.48
CA TRP A 295 21.40 -26.76 -21.31
C TRP A 295 20.14 -26.83 -20.44
N PRO A 296 19.06 -26.11 -20.78
CA PRO A 296 17.82 -26.16 -20.02
C PRO A 296 17.35 -27.62 -19.95
N ARG A 297 17.17 -28.14 -18.74
CA ARG A 297 16.45 -29.40 -18.55
C ARG A 297 15.03 -29.14 -19.03
N ASN A 298 14.69 -29.67 -20.20
CA ASN A 298 13.30 -29.80 -20.62
C ASN A 298 12.55 -30.44 -19.45
N ARG A 299 11.67 -29.68 -18.79
CA ARG A 299 10.63 -30.26 -17.95
C ARG A 299 9.74 -31.07 -18.89
N ILE A 300 10.00 -32.36 -18.96
CA ILE A 300 9.05 -33.32 -19.48
C ILE A 300 8.01 -33.49 -18.37
N GLU A 301 6.82 -32.99 -18.67
CA GLU A 301 5.48 -33.22 -18.09
C GLU A 301 5.36 -33.62 -16.62
#